data_AF-A0A7X7LG16-F1
#
_entry.id   AF-A0A7X7LG16-F1
#
_cell.length_a   1.000
_cell.length_b   1.000
_cell.length_c   1.000
_cell.angle_alpha   90.00
_cell.angle_beta   90.00
_cell.angle_gamma   90.00
#
_symmetry.space_group_name_H-M   'P 1'
#
loop_
_entity.id
_entity.type
_entity.pdbx_description
1 polymer ?
#
loop_
_entity_poly.entity_id
_entity_poly.type
_entity_poly.pdbx_seq_one_letter_code
_entity_poly.pdbx_strand_id
1 'polypeptide(L)' 'MHLVNISTQYESGRTRPEHDLLGNRDVPAEAYYGIQTMRGMENFNISGVTMN' A
#
# COMPACT_ATOMS: atom_id res chain seq x y z
N MET A 1 -7.98 -17.16 -19.00
CA MET A 1 -8.47 -15.79 -18.78
C MET A 1 -7.41 -15.05 -17.97
N HIS A 2 -6.85 -13.96 -18.51
CA HIS A 2 -5.87 -13.15 -17.80
C HIS A 2 -6.64 -12.22 -16.87
N LEU A 3 -6.62 -12.49 -15.56
CA LEU A 3 -7.26 -11.66 -14.56
C LEU A 3 -6.43 -10.39 -14.41
N VAL A 4 -6.74 -9.36 -15.21
CA VAL A 4 -6.20 -8.02 -14.99
C VAL A 4 -6.82 -7.52 -13.69
N ASN A 5 -6.00 -7.27 -12.68
CA ASN A 5 -6.48 -6.66 -11.45
C ASN A 5 -6.97 -5.24 -11.80
N ILE A 6 -8.28 -5.02 -11.72
CA ILE A 6 -8.91 -3.72 -12.02
C ILE A 6 -8.34 -2.61 -11.12
N SER A 7 -7.82 -2.94 -9.93
CA SER A 7 -7.17 -1.95 -9.05
C SER A 7 -5.90 -1.37 -9.67
N THR A 8 -5.17 -2.13 -10.50
CA THR A 8 -3.97 -1.65 -11.19
C THR A 8 -4.29 -0.54 -12.21
N GLN A 9 -5.56 -0.40 -12.59
CA GLN A 9 -6.03 0.65 -13.50
C GLN A 9 -6.22 2.01 -12.79
N TYR A 10 -6.29 2.03 -11.46
CA TYR A 10 -6.49 3.25 -10.65
C TYR A 10 -5.21 3.74 -9.95
N GLU A 11 -4.12 2.98 -10.01
CA GLU A 11 -2.82 3.43 -9.50
C GLU A 11 -2.20 4.39 -10.52
N SER A 12 -2.37 5.70 -10.28
CA SER A 12 -1.83 6.74 -11.16
C SER A 12 -0.29 6.82 -11.16
N GLY A 13 0.37 5.99 -10.35
CA GLY A 13 1.80 6.08 -10.04
C GLY A 13 2.16 7.26 -9.15
N ARG A 14 1.18 8.10 -8.76
CA ARG A 14 1.42 9.21 -7.83
C ARG A 14 1.59 8.69 -6.42
N THR A 15 2.49 9.34 -5.70
CA THR A 15 2.73 9.08 -4.29
C THR A 15 2.59 10.36 -3.48
N ARG A 16 2.42 10.20 -2.17
CA ARG A 16 2.47 11.26 -1.17
C ARG A 16 3.53 10.90 -0.12
N PRO A 17 4.42 11.82 0.27
CA PRO A 17 5.38 11.56 1.34
C PRO A 17 4.68 11.56 2.70
N GLU A 18 4.98 10.58 3.55
CA GLU A 18 4.54 10.51 4.94
C GLU A 18 5.72 10.21 5.87
N HIS A 19 5.56 10.59 7.14
CA HIS A 19 6.56 10.40 8.20
C HIS A 19 5.98 9.59 9.36
N ASP A 20 6.72 8.60 9.85
CA ASP A 20 6.47 7.93 11.12
C ASP A 20 7.76 7.86 11.97
N LEU A 21 7.71 7.16 13.11
CA LEU A 21 8.86 6.99 14.00
C LEU A 21 10.07 6.28 13.35
N LEU A 22 9.89 5.67 12.18
CA LEU A 22 10.93 4.99 11.42
C LEU A 22 11.39 5.81 10.19
N GLY A 23 10.94 7.06 10.07
CA GLY A 23 11.35 7.99 9.02
C GLY A 23 10.30 8.21 7.93
N ASN A 24 10.76 8.65 6.76
CA ASN A 24 9.90 9.03 5.64
C ASN A 24 9.68 7.87 4.65
N ARG A 25 8.49 7.78 4.07
CA ARG A 25 8.18 6.90 2.92
C ARG A 25 7.16 7.56 1.99
N ASP A 26 7.18 7.14 0.73
CA ASP A 26 6.17 7.47 -0.27
C ASP A 26 5.01 6.46 -0.23
N VAL A 27 3.80 6.94 0.05
CA VAL A 27 2.57 6.15 0.08
C VAL A 27 1.76 6.43 -1.20
N PRO A 28 1.12 5.43 -1.85
CA PRO A 28 0.26 5.68 -3.00
C PRO A 28 -0.77 6.78 -2.70
N ALA A 29 -0.94 7.71 -3.64
CA ALA A 29 -1.83 8.86 -3.45
C ALA A 29 -3.30 8.43 -3.29
N GLU A 30 -3.66 7.31 -3.89
CA GLU A 30 -5.02 6.75 -3.88
C GLU A 30 -5.29 5.80 -2.70
N ALA A 31 -4.27 5.43 -1.92
CA ALA A 31 -4.44 4.56 -0.76
C ALA A 31 -5.06 5.31 0.42
N TYR A 32 -6.16 4.76 0.96
CA TYR A 32 -6.79 5.28 2.19
C TYR A 32 -5.98 5.02 3.47
N TYR A 33 -5.01 4.10 3.41
CA TYR A 33 -4.13 3.80 4.54
C TYR A 33 -2.86 4.69 4.53
N GLY A 34 -2.17 4.76 5.66
CA GLY A 34 -0.90 5.50 5.82
C GLY A 34 0.35 4.62 5.92
N ILE A 35 1.49 5.26 6.14
CA ILE A 35 2.83 4.63 6.23
C ILE A 35 2.89 3.46 7.24
N GLN A 36 2.25 3.58 8.40
CA GLN A 36 2.30 2.51 9.41
C GLN A 36 1.60 1.24 8.93
N THR A 37 0.43 1.37 8.29
CA THR A 37 -0.29 0.24 7.71
C THR A 37 0.52 -0.37 6.57
N MET A 38 1.13 0.45 5.71
CA MET A 38 2.04 -0.01 4.66
C MET A 38 3.17 -0.86 5.24
N ARG A 39 3.86 -0.39 6.29
CA ARG A 39 4.90 -1.18 6.96
C ARG A 39 4.35 -2.47 7.55
N GLY A 40 3.13 -2.46 8.10
CA GLY A 40 2.45 -3.66 8.58
C GLY A 40 2.25 -4.68 7.46
N MET A 41 1.79 -4.25 6.29
CA MET A 41 1.63 -5.10 5.11
C MET A 41 2.98 -5.64 4.60
N GLU A 42 4.03 -4.81 4.56
CA GLU A 42 5.39 -5.22 4.17
C GLU A 42 5.98 -6.25 5.14
N ASN A 43 5.83 -6.03 6.46
CA ASN A 43 6.49 -6.84 7.49
C ASN A 43 5.72 -8.12 7.85
N PHE A 44 4.39 -8.13 7.70
CA PHE A 44 3.52 -9.20 8.20
C PHE A 44 2.70 -9.89 7.11
N ASN A 45 3.23 -9.98 5.88
CA ASN A 45 2.65 -10.83 4.83
C ASN A 45 2.96 -12.32 5.06
N ILE A 46 2.36 -12.90 6.11
CA ILE A 46 2.66 -14.28 6.54
C ILE A 46 1.76 -15.30 5.84
N SER A 47 0.44 -15.05 5.78
CA SER A 47 -0.56 -15.98 5.25
C SER A 47 -0.99 -15.67 3.81
N GLY A 48 -0.66 -14.49 3.29
CA GLY A 48 -1.23 -13.97 2.04
C GLY A 48 -2.73 -13.64 2.12
N VAL A 49 -3.36 -13.70 3.30
CA VAL A 49 -4.77 -13.34 3.52
C VAL A 49 -4.85 -11.98 4.18
N THR A 50 -5.45 -11.01 3.49
CA THR A 50 -5.76 -9.69 4.05
C THR A 50 -7.01 -9.75 4.93
N MET A 51 -6.96 -9.11 6.10
CA MET A 51 -8.13 -8.96 6.97
C MET A 51 -8.87 -7.66 6.64
N ASN A 52 -10.21 -7.71 6.64
CA ASN A 52 -11.11 -6.58 6.39
C ASN A 52 -11.48 -5.85 7.68
#